data_AF-A0A7G6SG48-F1
#
_entry.id   AF-A0A7G6SG48-F1
#
_cell.length_a   1.000
_cell.length_b   1.000
_cell.length_c   1.000
_cell.angle_alpha   90.00
_cell.angle_beta   90.00
_cell.angle_gamma   90.00
#
_symmetry.space_group_name_H-M   'P 1'
#
loop_
_entity.id
_entity.type
_entity.pdbx_description
1 polymer ?
#
loop_
_entity_poly.entity_id
_entity_poly.type
_entity_poly.pdbx_seq_one_letter_code
_entity_poly.pdbx_strand_id
1 'polypeptide(L)'
;MADLIKATLPFTKKRIGKHYQWKFELDILFAWCEANGAELFLTYAPYQVAKIIGDGFKIVAYPHKTSACHHHMRLRDEGSKNKRRAEEVMETLDRLDNVRGCTFSRHHNLSRLLK
;
A
#
# COMPACT_ATOMS: atom_id res chain seq x y z
N MET A 1 -18.53 -7.60 -3.87
CA MET A 1 -17.54 -6.62 -4.34
C MET A 1 -16.97 -5.94 -3.11
N ALA A 2 -15.65 -5.79 -2.97
CA ALA A 2 -15.11 -5.01 -1.85
C ALA A 2 -15.37 -3.53 -2.13
N ASP A 3 -16.03 -2.83 -1.21
CA ASP A 3 -16.29 -1.39 -1.36
C ASP A 3 -14.96 -0.64 -1.35
N LEU A 4 -14.67 0.00 -2.48
CA LEU A 4 -13.52 0.89 -2.66
C LEU A 4 -14.00 2.33 -2.51
N ILE A 5 -13.37 3.09 -1.61
CA ILE A 5 -13.64 4.52 -1.44
C ILE A 5 -12.39 5.28 -1.85
N LYS A 6 -12.51 6.20 -2.81
CA LYS A 6 -11.40 7.07 -3.20
C LYS A 6 -10.94 7.88 -1.99
N ALA A 7 -9.67 7.74 -1.66
CA ALA A 7 -9.06 8.41 -0.53
C ALA A 7 -8.96 9.90 -0.85
N THR A 8 -9.29 10.73 0.14
CA THR A 8 -9.30 12.19 0.01
C THR A 8 -8.88 12.79 1.35
N LEU A 9 -8.00 13.80 1.31
CA LEU A 9 -7.54 14.49 2.52
C LEU A 9 -8.61 15.45 3.06
N PRO A 10 -8.59 15.76 4.38
CA PRO A 10 -7.72 15.16 5.41
C PRO A 10 -8.20 13.77 5.88
N PHE A 11 -7.27 12.92 6.32
CA PHE A 11 -7.55 11.63 6.96
C PHE A 11 -7.85 11.80 8.45
N THR A 12 -9.13 11.97 8.79
CA THR A 12 -9.62 12.06 10.17
C THR A 12 -10.19 10.71 10.63
N LYS A 13 -10.18 10.43 11.94
CA LYS A 13 -10.75 9.19 12.51
C LYS A 13 -12.21 8.98 12.09
N LYS A 14 -12.99 10.06 12.01
CA LYS A 14 -14.38 10.05 11.54
C LYS A 14 -14.51 9.61 10.08
N ARG A 15 -13.54 9.97 9.23
CA ARG A 15 -13.59 9.73 7.78
C ARG A 15 -13.07 8.37 7.37
N ILE A 16 -11.98 7.91 8.00
CA ILE A 16 -11.30 6.66 7.63
C ILE A 16 -11.53 5.51 8.61
N GLY A 17 -12.24 5.75 9.72
CA GLY A 17 -12.76 4.73 10.63
C GLY A 17 -11.69 3.73 11.07
N LYS A 18 -11.90 2.45 10.76
CA LYS A 18 -10.99 1.34 11.09
C LYS A 18 -9.58 1.49 10.50
N HIS A 19 -9.43 2.29 9.46
CA HIS A 19 -8.14 2.56 8.81
C HIS A 19 -7.32 3.61 9.56
N TYR A 20 -7.86 4.26 10.60
CA TYR A 20 -7.16 5.32 11.32
C TYR A 20 -5.87 4.85 12.00
N GLN A 21 -5.76 3.57 12.37
CA GLN A 21 -4.50 3.01 12.87
C GLN A 21 -3.36 3.04 11.82
N TRP A 22 -3.72 3.08 10.53
CA TRP A 22 -2.81 3.18 9.39
C TRP A 22 -2.72 4.61 8.83
N LYS A 23 -3.12 5.62 9.61
CA LYS A 23 -3.21 7.01 9.12
C LYS A 23 -1.86 7.47 8.55
N PHE A 24 -0.77 7.16 9.25
CA PHE A 24 0.57 7.59 8.84
C PHE A 24 0.98 7.00 7.49
N GLU A 25 0.78 5.69 7.33
CA GLU A 25 1.03 4.98 6.08
C GLU A 25 0.12 5.50 4.96
N LEU A 26 -1.16 5.76 5.26
CA LEU A 26 -2.09 6.35 4.30
C LEU A 26 -1.68 7.75 3.89
N ASP A 27 -1.18 8.60 4.80
CA ASP A 27 -0.66 9.92 4.47
C ASP A 27 0.52 9.82 3.48
N ILE A 28 1.44 8.88 3.70
CA ILE A 28 2.58 8.64 2.79
C ILE A 28 2.09 8.14 1.42
N LEU A 29 1.21 7.13 1.41
CA LEU A 29 0.66 6.60 0.16
C LEU A 29 -0.09 7.66 -0.62
N PHE A 30 -0.86 8.51 0.06
CA PHE A 30 -1.60 9.61 -0.56
C PHE A 30 -0.64 10.64 -1.16
N ALA A 31 0.37 11.08 -0.41
CA ALA A 31 1.37 12.03 -0.90
C ALA A 31 2.13 11.48 -2.12
N TRP A 32 2.49 10.20 -2.09
CA TRP A 32 3.12 9.55 -3.25
C TRP A 32 2.18 9.50 -4.45
N CYS A 33 0.89 9.19 -4.24
CA CYS A 33 -0.11 9.12 -5.30
C CYS A 33 -0.30 10.48 -6.00
N GLU A 34 -0.46 11.55 -5.23
CA GLU A 34 -0.58 12.92 -5.75
C GLU A 34 0.64 13.32 -6.58
N ALA A 35 1.85 13.01 -6.09
CA ALA A 35 3.09 13.34 -6.78
C ALA A 35 3.32 12.54 -8.08
N ASN A 36 2.70 11.35 -8.21
CA ASN A 36 2.93 10.42 -9.32
C ASN A 36 1.72 10.23 -10.24
N GLY A 37 0.65 11.01 -10.06
CA GLY A 37 -0.58 10.90 -10.86
C GLY A 37 -1.29 9.56 -10.69
N ALA A 38 -1.21 8.97 -9.48
CA ALA A 38 -1.91 7.75 -9.12
C ALA A 38 -3.08 8.05 -8.18
N GLU A 39 -3.99 7.08 -8.03
CA GLU A 39 -5.14 7.18 -7.16
C GLU A 39 -5.04 6.19 -6.01
N LEU A 40 -5.34 6.68 -4.80
CA LEU A 40 -5.44 5.87 -3.60
C LEU A 40 -6.91 5.55 -3.30
N PHE A 41 -7.20 4.27 -3.04
CA PHE A 41 -8.53 3.79 -2.64
C PHE A 41 -8.43 3.07 -1.30
N LEU A 42 -9.26 3.45 -0.35
CA LEU A 42 -9.45 2.68 0.89
C LEU A 42 -10.33 1.46 0.59
N THR A 43 -10.02 0.33 1.20
CA THR A 43 -10.78 -0.92 1.01
C THR A 43 -11.36 -1.38 2.33
N TYR A 44 -12.64 -1.72 2.33
CA TYR A 44 -13.31 -2.25 3.51
C TYR A 44 -13.17 -3.77 3.68
N ALA A 45 -12.45 -4.46 2.79
CA ALA A 45 -12.10 -5.87 2.99
C ALA A 45 -11.33 -6.07 4.32
N PRO A 46 -11.55 -7.19 5.06
CA PRO A 46 -10.92 -7.39 6.38
C PRO A 46 -9.40 -7.55 6.30
N TYR A 47 -8.88 -7.98 5.16
CA TYR A 47 -7.46 -8.26 4.92
C TYR A 47 -6.76 -7.21 4.03
N GLN A 48 -7.40 -6.09 3.69
CA GLN A 48 -6.78 -5.04 2.89
C GLN A 48 -7.02 -3.67 3.53
N VAL A 49 -6.04 -2.77 3.38
CA VAL A 49 -6.12 -1.38 3.88
C VAL A 49 -6.40 -0.42 2.74
N ALA A 50 -5.61 -0.49 1.68
CA ALA A 50 -5.73 0.40 0.54
C ALA A 50 -5.32 -0.27 -0.78
N LYS A 51 -5.69 0.37 -1.89
CA LYS A 51 -5.22 0.06 -3.24
C LYS A 51 -4.68 1.33 -3.88
N ILE A 52 -3.57 1.19 -4.59
CA ILE A 52 -2.97 2.22 -5.41
C ILE A 52 -3.19 1.81 -6.86
N ILE A 53 -3.80 2.70 -7.64
CA ILE A 53 -4.09 2.47 -9.05
C ILE A 53 -3.47 3.61 -9.84
N GLY A 54 -2.62 3.29 -10.80
CA GLY A 54 -2.06 4.28 -11.73
C GLY A 54 -1.91 3.68 -13.11
N ASP A 55 -1.25 4.40 -14.02
CA ASP A 55 -1.15 3.97 -15.41
C ASP A 55 -0.44 2.61 -15.55
N GLY A 56 -1.22 1.60 -15.94
CA GLY A 56 -0.75 0.23 -16.12
C GLY A 56 -0.44 -0.55 -14.83
N PHE A 57 -0.57 0.01 -13.63
CA PHE A 57 -0.26 -0.69 -12.38
C PHE A 57 -1.39 -0.65 -11.34
N LYS A 58 -1.44 -1.71 -10.52
CA LYS A 58 -2.36 -1.87 -9.40
C LYS A 58 -1.65 -2.56 -8.26
N ILE A 59 -1.54 -1.86 -7.13
CA ILE A 59 -0.89 -2.36 -5.92
C ILE A 59 -1.91 -2.40 -4.80
N VAL A 60 -1.94 -3.49 -4.05
CA VAL A 60 -2.72 -3.61 -2.82
C VAL A 60 -1.81 -3.51 -1.61
N ALA A 61 -2.27 -2.76 -0.62
CA ALA A 61 -1.63 -2.62 0.67
C ALA A 61 -2.48 -3.30 1.75
N TYR A 62 -1.86 -4.16 2.55
CA TYR A 62 -2.55 -4.92 3.60
C TYR A 62 -1.74 -4.98 4.89
N PRO A 63 -2.41 -5.19 6.04
CA PRO A 63 -1.74 -5.34 7.32
C PRO A 63 -0.85 -6.57 7.29
N HIS A 64 0.37 -6.44 7.79
CA HIS A 64 1.27 -7.56 8.01
C HIS A 64 1.90 -7.46 9.39
N LYS A 65 1.94 -8.60 10.09
CA LYS A 65 2.57 -8.74 11.40
C LYS A 65 3.78 -9.64 11.26
N THR A 66 4.95 -9.16 11.69
CA THR A 66 6.17 -9.98 11.73
C THR A 66 6.12 -10.97 12.89
N SER A 67 6.95 -12.02 12.83
CA SER A 67 7.15 -12.97 13.93
C SER A 67 7.61 -12.28 15.22
N ALA A 68 8.33 -11.16 15.11
CA ALA A 68 8.74 -10.30 16.22
C ALA A 68 7.64 -9.32 16.69
N CYS A 69 6.38 -9.52 16.29
CA CYS A 69 5.22 -8.70 16.67
C CYS A 69 5.22 -7.24 16.18
N HIS A 70 6.07 -6.86 15.22
CA HIS A 70 5.99 -5.55 14.56
C HIS A 70 4.85 -5.55 13.54
N HIS A 71 4.09 -4.45 13.49
CA HIS A 71 3.00 -4.24 12.53
C HIS A 71 3.46 -3.27 11.45
N HIS A 72 3.26 -3.63 10.18
CA HIS A 72 3.58 -2.78 9.03
C HIS A 72 2.62 -3.04 7.86
N MET A 73 2.62 -2.16 6.87
CA MET A 73 1.85 -2.39 5.64
C MET A 73 2.69 -3.15 4.62
N ARG A 74 2.18 -4.29 4.15
CA ARG A 74 2.81 -5.01 3.06
C ARG A 74 2.17 -4.64 1.74
N LEU A 75 3.01 -4.38 0.73
CA LEU A 75 2.61 -4.07 -0.63
C LEU A 75 2.71 -5.31 -1.51
N ARG A 76 1.74 -5.48 -2.39
CA ARG A 76 1.70 -6.57 -3.38
C ARG A 76 1.07 -6.10 -4.68
N ASP A 77 1.61 -6.58 -5.79
CA ASP A 77 0.98 -6.44 -7.10
C ASP A 77 -0.37 -7.18 -7.19
N GLU A 78 -1.42 -6.47 -7.61
CA GLU A 78 -2.77 -7.01 -7.82
C GLU A 78 -3.10 -7.05 -9.33
N GLY A 79 -2.26 -7.73 -10.10
CA GLY A 79 -2.52 -7.97 -11.52
C GLY A 79 -2.23 -6.76 -12.40
N SER A 80 -1.17 -6.00 -12.10
CA SER A 80 -0.70 -4.90 -12.95
C SER A 80 -0.44 -5.37 -14.38
N LYS A 81 -0.83 -4.54 -15.36
CA LYS A 81 -0.50 -4.71 -16.78
C LYS A 81 0.99 -4.48 -17.03
N ASN A 82 1.57 -3.47 -16.38
CA ASN A 82 2.98 -3.15 -16.40
C ASN A 82 3.66 -3.63 -15.10
N LYS A 83 4.26 -4.82 -15.15
CA LYS A 83 4.92 -5.45 -13.98
C LYS A 83 6.13 -4.69 -13.50
N ARG A 84 6.94 -4.18 -14.43
CA ARG A 84 8.13 -3.38 -14.11
C ARG A 84 7.75 -2.10 -13.36
N ARG A 85 6.71 -1.39 -13.83
CA ARG A 85 6.22 -0.19 -13.15
C ARG A 85 5.71 -0.51 -11.75
N ALA A 86 4.97 -1.61 -11.58
CA ALA A 86 4.51 -2.03 -10.25
C ALA A 86 5.68 -2.33 -9.30
N GLU A 87 6.74 -2.97 -9.78
CA GLU A 87 7.97 -3.23 -9.02
C GLU A 87 8.68 -1.93 -8.64
N GLU A 88 8.87 -1.00 -9.58
CA GLU A 88 9.46 0.32 -9.33
C GLU A 88 8.68 1.11 -8.26
N VAL A 89 7.34 1.07 -8.32
CA VAL A 89 6.48 1.74 -7.34
C VAL A 89 6.63 1.09 -5.96
N MET A 90 6.56 -0.25 -5.90
CA MET A 90 6.75 -0.97 -4.64
C MET A 90 8.14 -0.71 -4.04
N GLU A 91 9.20 -0.66 -4.86
CA GLU A 91 10.55 -0.30 -4.40
C GLU A 91 10.65 1.12 -3.88
N THR A 92 10.01 2.06 -4.57
CA THR A 92 10.02 3.46 -4.15
C THR A 92 9.33 3.61 -2.80
N LEU A 93 8.16 2.98 -2.61
CA LEU A 93 7.43 3.02 -1.34
C LEU A 93 8.18 2.30 -0.21
N ASP A 94 8.84 1.18 -0.50
CA ASP A 94 9.71 0.44 0.42
C ASP A 94 10.88 1.32 0.91
N ARG A 95 11.47 2.16 0.03
CA ARG A 95 12.56 3.08 0.39
C ARG A 95 12.11 4.31 1.17
N LEU A 96 10.84 4.72 1.04
CA LEU A 96 10.28 5.80 1.85
C LEU A 96 10.20 5.43 3.35
N ASP A 97 10.44 4.17 3.69
CA ASP A 97 10.50 3.64 5.06
C ASP A 97 11.72 4.11 5.89
N ASN A 98 12.64 4.89 5.32
CA ASN A 98 13.81 5.41 6.06
C ASN A 98 13.47 6.34 7.26
N VAL A 99 12.19 6.60 7.55
CA VAL A 99 11.73 7.44 8.66
C VAL A 99 11.46 6.63 9.95
N ARG A 100 11.08 5.34 9.87
CA ARG A 100 10.78 4.50 11.06
C ARG A 100 11.21 3.03 10.96
N GLY A 101 11.75 2.59 9.82
CA GLY A 101 12.44 1.31 9.68
C GLY A 101 11.55 0.06 9.70
N CYS A 102 10.24 0.18 9.43
CA CYS A 102 9.28 -0.93 9.24
C CYS A 102 7.86 -0.41 8.90
N THR A 103 7.71 0.49 7.94
CA THR A 103 6.45 1.14 7.54
C THR A 103 5.82 0.39 6.38
N PHE A 104 6.63 0.10 5.35
CA PHE A 104 6.24 -0.68 4.19
C PHE A 104 7.16 -1.88 4.02
N SER A 105 6.62 -3.02 3.61
CA SER A 105 7.43 -4.13 3.10
C SER A 105 6.91 -4.62 1.78
N ARG A 106 7.80 -5.03 0.89
CA ARG A 106 7.42 -5.75 -0.33
C ARG A 106 7.12 -7.20 0.00
N HIS A 107 6.02 -7.74 -0.52
CA HIS A 107 5.87 -9.20 -0.57
C HIS A 107 6.86 -9.75 -1.59
N HIS A 108 8.05 -10.14 -1.13
CA HIS A 108 8.97 -10.92 -1.95
C HIS A 108 8.39 -12.32 -2.18
N ASN A 109 7.84 -12.58 -3.37
CA ASN A 109 7.66 -13.95 -3.85
C ASN A 109 9.04 -14.51 -4.17
N LEU A 110 9.82 -14.88 -3.15
CA LEU A 110 11.15 -15.48 -3.26
C LEU A 110 11.14 -16.94 -3.77
N SER A 111 10.07 -17.41 -4.40
CA SER A 111 9.91 -18.79 -4.84
C SER A 111 9.85 -19.00 -6.36
N ARG A 112 10.32 -18.05 -7.19
CA ARG A 112 10.40 -18.27 -8.66
C ARG A 112 11.72 -17.89 -9.34
N LEU A 113 12.80 -17.70 -8.59
CA LEU A 113 14.15 -17.47 -9.14
C LEU A 113 15.19 -18.50 -8.66
N LEU A 114 14.73 -19.72 -8.37
CA LEU A 114 15.58 -20.91 -8.38
C LEU A 114 14.96 -21.89 -9.39
N LYS A 115 15.31 -21.68 -10.66
CA LYS A 115 15.34 -22.74 -11.66
C LYS A 115 16.80 -23.15 -11.80
#